data_AF-A0A8H4CW90-F1
#
_entry.id   AF-A0A8H4CW90-F1
#
_cell.length_a   1.000
_cell.length_b   1.000
_cell.length_c   1.000
_cell.angle_alpha   90.00
_cell.angle_beta   90.00
_cell.angle_gamma   90.00
#
_symmetry.space_group_name_H-M   'P 1'
#
loop_
_entity.id
_entity.type
_entity.pdbx_description
1 polymer ?
#
loop_
_entity_poly.entity_id
_entity_poly.type
_entity_poly.pdbx_seq_one_letter_code
_entity_poly.pdbx_strand_id
1 'polypeptide(L)'
;MADAQLTCSRADDFVLVCRPKKGTAFVEARLNDGYTYTDKGWQQILAHLERELSPDKLNEDAVISLETDLTDTSLSKYVPQGIFQSLRVVDIQGLDPATRQISARDVAIKFNPYKLSSELPTTYDHEQVVVLPNSKLDGLWEFSVKDNHLRSELSRWVKNFAKAIQSRSTIHIVLIDSIESYSWTRRATVSPETDTKFHEITCSSGFDTLAAIPNVVVICTSRTGNLPVHSLPDPSGKPVRLAYLAPLTLPRLDLAQRYDVLCSQFQAYMDAGVITCNDKLDDCLGAIRDREDGKATPSIQILELAEHVGDDISARLGGQIVILALMTDLKEERCDMATAVSIVWRYHTRLGAERTTTAN
;
A
#
# COMPACT_ATOMS: atom_id res chain seq x y z
N MET A 1 16.92 -3.95 -26.48
CA MET A 1 17.80 -3.09 -27.30
C MET A 1 16.98 -2.60 -28.47
N ALA A 2 16.83 -1.29 -28.65
CA ALA A 2 16.15 -0.73 -29.82
C ALA A 2 16.74 0.66 -30.14
N ASP A 3 17.37 0.71 -31.30
CA ASP A 3 17.82 1.79 -32.18
C ASP A 3 17.94 3.23 -31.64
N ALA A 4 19.18 3.60 -31.31
CA ALA A 4 19.63 4.98 -31.26
C ALA A 4 19.86 5.49 -32.70
N GLN A 5 19.23 6.59 -33.07
CA GLN A 5 19.47 7.25 -34.35
C GLN A 5 20.78 8.05 -34.26
N LEU A 6 21.86 7.51 -34.84
CA LEU A 6 23.17 8.15 -34.94
C LEU A 6 23.17 9.17 -36.10
N THR A 7 23.19 10.46 -35.79
CA THR A 7 23.57 11.50 -36.77
C THR A 7 25.05 11.81 -36.62
N CYS A 8 25.84 11.46 -37.64
CA CYS A 8 27.25 11.81 -37.74
C CYS A 8 27.42 13.22 -38.30
N SER A 9 28.12 14.10 -37.56
CA SER A 9 28.82 15.26 -38.13
C SER A 9 30.31 15.16 -37.81
N ARG A 10 31.16 15.57 -38.76
CA ARG A 10 32.62 15.38 -38.76
C ARG A 10 33.33 16.28 -37.74
N ALA A 11 34.39 15.70 -37.17
CA ALA A 11 35.50 16.26 -36.39
C ALA A 11 35.24 16.52 -34.89
N ASP A 12 35.63 15.52 -34.11
CA ASP A 12 36.26 15.58 -32.77
C ASP A 12 35.51 16.07 -31.53
N ASP A 13 34.19 16.26 -31.56
CA ASP A 13 33.37 16.31 -30.34
C ASP A 13 32.18 15.36 -30.44
N PHE A 14 32.23 14.24 -29.72
CA PHE A 14 31.04 13.41 -29.50
C PHE A 14 30.15 14.12 -28.49
N VAL A 15 29.21 14.95 -28.96
CA VAL A 15 28.07 15.34 -28.13
C VAL A 15 27.11 14.16 -28.10
N LEU A 16 27.23 13.33 -27.06
CA LEU A 16 26.17 12.41 -26.66
C LEU A 16 24.94 13.24 -26.25
N VAL A 17 24.07 13.56 -27.21
CA VAL A 17 22.72 14.04 -26.90
C VAL A 17 21.90 12.85 -26.43
N CYS A 18 22.13 12.45 -25.18
CA CYS A 18 21.20 11.60 -24.45
C CYS A 18 19.92 12.41 -24.25
N ARG A 19 18.93 12.27 -25.14
CA ARG A 19 17.56 12.66 -24.78
C ARG A 19 17.23 11.91 -23.48
N PRO A 20 16.84 12.57 -22.38
CA PRO A 20 16.65 11.89 -21.11
C PRO A 20 15.56 10.83 -21.26
N LYS A 21 15.80 9.65 -20.69
CA LYS A 21 14.82 8.58 -20.60
C LYS A 21 13.64 9.12 -19.79
N LYS A 22 12.57 9.52 -20.47
CA LYS A 22 11.40 10.09 -19.79
C LYS A 22 10.74 9.01 -18.94
N GLY A 23 10.91 9.12 -17.63
CA GLY A 23 10.13 8.34 -16.68
C GLY A 23 8.64 8.68 -16.81
N THR A 24 7.77 7.99 -16.09
CA THR A 24 6.34 8.33 -16.02
C THR A 24 5.92 8.51 -14.57
N ALA A 25 5.50 9.72 -14.21
CA ALA A 25 4.84 10.01 -12.94
C ALA A 25 3.34 9.73 -13.07
N PHE A 26 2.81 8.91 -12.18
CA PHE A 26 1.38 8.62 -12.08
C PHE A 26 0.77 9.45 -10.97
N VAL A 27 -0.30 10.17 -11.31
CA VAL A 27 -1.04 11.05 -10.41
C VAL A 27 -2.43 10.48 -10.21
N GLU A 28 -2.78 10.20 -8.97
CA GLU A 28 -4.15 9.88 -8.56
C GLU A 28 -4.95 11.17 -8.43
N ALA A 29 -6.02 11.25 -9.22
CA ALA A 29 -6.89 12.42 -9.27
C ALA A 29 -8.24 12.10 -8.64
N ARG A 30 -8.33 12.29 -7.32
CA ARG A 30 -9.57 12.05 -6.58
C ARG A 30 -10.55 13.16 -6.88
N LEU A 31 -11.70 12.80 -7.42
CA LEU A 31 -12.78 13.74 -7.71
C LEU A 31 -13.60 14.01 -6.45
N ASN A 32 -14.09 15.23 -6.31
CA ASN A 32 -15.07 15.56 -5.27
C ASN A 32 -16.38 14.80 -5.48
N ASP A 33 -16.98 14.32 -4.39
CA ASP A 33 -18.15 13.44 -4.43
C ASP A 33 -19.38 14.09 -5.10
N GLY A 34 -19.49 15.42 -5.05
CA GLY A 34 -20.55 16.19 -5.71
C GLY A 34 -20.33 16.43 -7.21
N TYR A 35 -19.13 16.14 -7.74
CA TYR A 35 -18.80 16.40 -9.13
C TYR A 35 -19.30 15.27 -10.04
N THR A 36 -19.90 15.67 -11.17
CA THR A 36 -20.33 14.79 -12.25
C THR A 36 -19.73 15.30 -13.55
N TYR A 37 -19.28 14.39 -14.40
CA TYR A 37 -18.66 14.71 -15.67
C TYR A 37 -19.17 13.78 -16.77
N THR A 38 -19.06 14.25 -18.01
CA THR A 38 -19.21 13.39 -19.19
C THR A 38 -17.84 12.95 -19.67
N ASP A 39 -17.75 11.81 -20.35
CA ASP A 39 -16.47 11.32 -20.90
C ASP A 39 -15.76 12.39 -21.75
N LYS A 40 -16.52 13.17 -22.51
CA LYS A 40 -16.00 14.30 -23.30
C LYS A 40 -15.47 15.44 -22.43
N GLY A 41 -16.21 15.85 -21.40
CA GLY A 41 -15.76 16.87 -20.45
C GLY A 41 -14.50 16.44 -19.72
N TRP A 42 -14.41 15.16 -19.37
CA TRP A 42 -13.24 14.59 -18.73
C TRP A 42 -12.00 14.54 -19.63
N GLN A 43 -12.16 14.12 -20.88
CA GLN A 43 -11.07 14.15 -21.87
C GLN A 43 -10.50 15.56 -22.02
N GLN A 44 -11.35 16.59 -21.97
CA GLN A 44 -10.92 18.00 -22.01
C GLN A 44 -10.12 18.39 -20.76
N ILE A 45 -10.60 18.01 -19.57
CA ILE A 45 -9.90 18.26 -18.30
C ILE A 45 -8.53 17.58 -18.28
N LEU A 46 -8.45 16.31 -18.70
CA LEU A 46 -7.19 15.58 -18.83
C LEU A 46 -6.22 16.27 -19.79
N ALA A 47 -6.67 16.62 -21.00
CA ALA A 47 -5.84 17.30 -21.98
C ALA A 47 -5.32 18.66 -21.46
N HIS A 48 -6.13 19.35 -20.64
CA HIS A 48 -5.70 20.58 -19.99
C HIS A 48 -4.67 20.35 -18.89
N LEU A 49 -4.88 19.35 -18.03
CA LEU A 49 -3.94 18.99 -16.98
C LEU A 49 -2.59 18.53 -17.55
N GLU A 50 -2.60 17.66 -18.56
CA GLU A 50 -1.39 17.21 -19.27
C GLU A 50 -0.65 18.37 -19.94
N ARG A 51 -1.39 19.36 -20.46
CA ARG A 51 -0.80 20.57 -21.04
C ARG A 51 -0.19 21.49 -19.98
N GLU A 52 -0.89 21.78 -18.88
CA GLU A 52 -0.39 22.69 -17.84
C GLU A 52 0.82 22.09 -17.11
N LEU A 53 0.87 20.77 -16.93
CA LEU A 53 2.03 20.08 -16.37
C LEU A 53 3.01 19.58 -17.45
N SER A 54 2.95 20.12 -18.68
CA SER A 54 3.93 19.78 -19.71
C SER A 54 5.29 20.42 -19.42
N PRO A 55 6.40 19.79 -19.83
CA PRO A 55 7.75 20.32 -19.62
C PRO A 55 7.94 21.77 -20.08
N ASP A 56 7.23 22.17 -21.15
CA ASP A 56 7.32 23.50 -21.77
C ASP A 56 6.63 24.60 -20.97
N LYS A 57 5.72 24.25 -20.06
CA LYS A 57 4.98 25.18 -19.20
C LYS A 57 5.46 25.23 -17.76
N LEU A 58 6.24 24.24 -17.34
CA LEU A 58 6.79 24.17 -16.00
C LEU A 58 8.07 24.99 -15.89
N ASN A 59 8.21 25.69 -14.77
CA ASN A 59 9.45 26.41 -14.41
C ASN A 59 10.63 25.43 -14.43
N GLU A 60 11.84 25.93 -14.70
CA GLU A 60 13.03 25.07 -14.79
C GLU A 60 13.29 24.29 -13.50
N ASP A 61 12.91 24.87 -12.37
CA ASP A 61 13.05 24.31 -11.02
C ASP A 61 11.81 23.53 -10.55
N ALA A 62 10.84 23.24 -11.42
CA ALA A 62 9.64 22.51 -11.03
C ALA A 62 10.00 21.04 -10.70
N VAL A 63 9.93 20.69 -9.42
CA VAL A 63 10.18 19.34 -8.91
C VAL A 63 8.86 18.63 -8.63
N ILE A 64 8.73 17.41 -9.13
CA ILE A 64 7.68 16.47 -8.76
C ILE A 64 8.25 15.51 -7.73
N SER A 65 7.59 15.45 -6.57
CA SER A 65 7.95 14.53 -5.51
C SER A 65 6.84 13.52 -5.29
N LEU A 66 7.22 12.28 -4.98
CA LEU A 66 6.28 11.24 -4.58
C LEU A 66 5.46 11.70 -3.36
N GLU A 67 4.19 11.29 -3.29
CA GLU A 67 3.21 11.61 -2.24
C GLU A 67 2.81 13.09 -2.14
N THR A 68 3.36 13.97 -2.99
CA THR A 68 3.01 15.38 -3.05
C THR A 68 1.62 15.58 -3.64
N ASP A 69 0.83 16.46 -3.03
CA ASP A 69 -0.43 16.91 -3.57
C ASP A 69 -0.22 18.12 -4.50
N LEU A 70 -0.73 18.00 -5.72
CA LEU A 70 -0.62 19.02 -6.77
C LEU A 70 -1.84 19.96 -6.79
N THR A 71 -2.79 19.84 -5.86
CA THR A 71 -3.92 20.78 -5.77
C THR A 71 -3.50 22.22 -5.51
N ASP A 72 -2.39 22.40 -4.79
CA ASP A 72 -1.85 23.73 -4.43
C ASP A 72 -1.00 24.33 -5.55
N THR A 73 -0.68 23.54 -6.58
CA THR A 73 -0.08 24.09 -7.80
C THR A 73 -1.17 24.88 -8.53
N SER A 74 -0.85 26.06 -9.04
CA SER A 74 -1.78 26.99 -9.68
C SER A 74 -2.33 26.47 -11.03
N LEU A 75 -3.07 25.36 -11.01
CA LEU A 75 -3.77 24.72 -12.13
C LEU A 75 -4.98 25.55 -12.63
N SER A 76 -5.00 26.84 -12.30
CA SER A 76 -6.19 27.61 -11.95
C SER A 76 -7.00 28.15 -13.11
N LYS A 77 -6.51 28.07 -14.36
CA LYS A 77 -7.17 28.76 -15.49
C LYS A 77 -8.18 27.92 -16.27
N TYR A 78 -8.02 26.60 -16.30
CA TYR A 78 -8.84 25.72 -17.16
C TYR A 78 -9.36 24.47 -16.46
N VAL A 79 -8.98 24.27 -15.19
CA VAL A 79 -9.53 23.23 -14.34
C VAL A 79 -10.61 23.88 -13.47
N PRO A 80 -11.87 23.39 -13.50
CA PRO A 80 -12.92 23.92 -12.63
C PRO A 80 -12.49 23.87 -11.16
N GLN A 81 -12.65 25.00 -10.44
CA GLN A 81 -12.34 25.03 -9.02
C GLN A 81 -13.19 24.01 -8.26
N GLY A 82 -12.57 23.29 -7.32
CA GLY A 82 -13.25 22.29 -6.51
C GLY A 82 -13.66 21.04 -7.27
N ILE A 83 -13.03 20.72 -8.41
CA ILE A 83 -13.23 19.43 -9.07
C ILE A 83 -12.52 18.29 -8.35
N PHE A 84 -11.27 18.53 -7.93
CA PHE A 84 -10.44 17.55 -7.25
C PHE A 84 -10.52 17.74 -5.74
N GLN A 85 -10.63 16.62 -5.05
CA GLN A 85 -10.37 16.54 -3.61
C GLN A 85 -8.87 16.40 -3.33
N SER A 86 -8.14 15.70 -4.20
CA SER A 86 -6.68 15.58 -4.16
C SER A 86 -6.09 15.25 -5.54
N LEU A 87 -4.85 15.64 -5.77
CA LEU A 87 -4.05 15.34 -6.96
C LEU A 87 -2.68 14.80 -6.53
N ARG A 88 -2.62 13.55 -6.05
CA ARG A 88 -1.42 12.99 -5.42
C ARG A 88 -0.54 12.26 -6.42
N VAL A 89 0.77 12.52 -6.39
CA VAL A 89 1.76 11.70 -7.12
C VAL A 89 1.98 10.39 -6.37
N VAL A 90 1.66 9.25 -6.98
CA VAL A 90 1.67 7.95 -6.28
C VAL A 90 2.72 6.96 -6.78
N ASP A 91 3.27 7.15 -7.97
CA ASP A 91 4.31 6.27 -8.53
C ASP A 91 5.15 7.02 -9.57
N ILE A 92 6.45 6.74 -9.63
CA ILE A 92 7.37 7.26 -10.65
C ILE A 92 8.08 6.06 -11.29
N GLN A 93 7.79 5.83 -12.56
CA GLN A 93 8.28 4.66 -13.31
C GLN A 93 9.36 5.02 -14.33
N GLY A 94 10.16 4.03 -14.73
CA GLY A 94 11.19 4.19 -15.77
C GLY A 94 12.49 4.83 -15.26
N LEU A 95 12.59 5.02 -13.94
CA LEU A 95 13.73 5.59 -13.23
C LEU A 95 14.14 4.66 -12.08
N ASP A 96 15.22 4.99 -11.38
CA ASP A 96 15.64 4.25 -10.18
C ASP A 96 14.48 4.26 -9.16
N PRO A 97 14.03 3.10 -8.64
CA PRO A 97 12.98 3.01 -7.61
C PRO A 97 13.26 3.81 -6.34
N ALA A 98 14.51 4.14 -6.04
CA ALA A 98 14.87 5.02 -4.92
C ALA A 98 14.60 6.51 -5.22
N THR A 99 14.32 6.88 -6.47
CA THR A 99 14.07 8.26 -6.92
C THR A 99 12.74 8.76 -6.35
N ARG A 100 12.80 9.64 -5.35
CA ARG A 100 11.60 10.25 -4.74
C ARG A 100 11.25 11.62 -5.28
N GLN A 101 12.22 12.30 -5.89
CA GLN A 101 12.06 13.65 -6.43
C GLN A 101 12.71 13.70 -7.81
N ILE A 102 12.05 14.36 -8.75
CA ILE A 102 12.58 14.53 -10.09
C ILE A 102 12.10 15.85 -10.70
N SER A 103 12.91 16.41 -11.60
CA SER A 103 12.44 17.50 -12.44
C SER A 103 11.20 17.06 -13.23
N ALA A 104 10.17 17.89 -13.18
CA ALA A 104 8.94 17.64 -13.91
C ALA A 104 9.15 17.54 -15.44
N ARG A 105 10.25 18.13 -15.96
CA ARG A 105 10.60 18.07 -17.39
C ARG A 105 11.09 16.69 -17.84
N ASP A 106 11.59 15.89 -16.91
CA ASP A 106 12.21 14.59 -17.17
C ASP A 106 11.21 13.43 -17.09
N VAL A 107 9.94 13.71 -16.82
CA VAL A 107 8.89 12.70 -16.72
C VAL A 107 7.66 13.06 -17.54
N ALA A 108 6.99 12.04 -18.08
CA ALA A 108 5.62 12.16 -18.54
C ALA A 108 4.67 12.04 -17.34
N ILE A 109 3.63 12.86 -17.27
CA ILE A 109 2.65 12.80 -16.17
C ILE A 109 1.37 12.15 -16.70
N LYS A 110 0.86 11.17 -15.96
CA LYS A 110 -0.40 10.48 -16.29
C LYS A 110 -1.37 10.58 -15.12
N PHE A 111 -2.57 11.05 -15.39
CA PHE A 111 -3.62 11.20 -14.39
C PHE A 111 -4.58 10.02 -14.41
N ASN A 112 -4.85 9.48 -13.23
CA ASN A 112 -5.80 8.40 -13.01
C ASN A 112 -6.96 8.95 -12.17
N PRO A 113 -8.08 9.34 -12.79
CA PRO A 113 -9.24 9.80 -12.05
C PRO A 113 -9.91 8.66 -11.33
N TYR A 114 -10.44 8.98 -10.16
CA TYR A 114 -11.36 8.07 -9.50
C TYR A 114 -12.36 8.84 -8.63
N LYS A 115 -13.49 8.18 -8.38
CA LYS A 115 -14.50 8.61 -7.44
C LYS A 115 -14.73 7.48 -6.45
N LEU A 116 -14.89 7.83 -5.19
CA LEU A 116 -15.19 6.84 -4.16
C LEU A 116 -16.68 6.53 -4.19
N SER A 117 -17.00 5.25 -4.22
CA SER A 117 -18.32 4.75 -3.86
C SER A 117 -18.50 4.91 -2.35
N SER A 118 -19.62 5.51 -1.96
CA SER A 118 -20.10 5.57 -0.58
C SER A 118 -21.00 4.38 -0.21
N GLU A 119 -21.18 3.43 -1.14
CA GLU A 119 -21.97 2.24 -0.89
C GLU A 119 -21.36 1.43 0.25
N LEU A 120 -22.21 1.08 1.21
CA LEU A 120 -21.82 0.21 2.31
C LEU A 120 -21.57 -1.20 1.76
N PRO A 121 -20.56 -1.90 2.29
CA PRO A 121 -20.36 -3.31 1.99
C PRO A 121 -21.64 -4.10 2.19
N THR A 122 -22.01 -4.90 1.21
CA THR A 122 -23.10 -5.86 1.35
C THR A 122 -22.53 -7.10 1.99
N THR A 123 -23.09 -7.51 3.13
CA THR A 123 -22.66 -8.71 3.85
C THR A 123 -23.72 -9.79 3.63
N TYR A 124 -23.27 -10.94 3.14
CA TYR A 124 -24.04 -12.19 3.14
C TYR A 124 -23.42 -13.13 4.19
N ASP A 125 -24.04 -14.29 4.41
CA ASP A 125 -23.69 -15.19 5.52
C ASP A 125 -22.19 -15.56 5.58
N HIS A 126 -21.52 -15.65 4.42
CA HIS A 126 -20.11 -16.04 4.32
C HIS A 126 -19.26 -15.15 3.41
N GLU A 127 -19.80 -14.03 2.93
CA GLU A 127 -19.10 -13.16 1.99
C GLU A 127 -19.41 -11.68 2.24
N GLN A 128 -18.44 -10.82 1.91
CA GLN A 128 -18.61 -9.38 1.92
C GLN A 128 -18.29 -8.84 0.54
N VAL A 129 -19.21 -8.09 -0.04
CA VAL A 129 -19.09 -7.50 -1.36
C VAL A 129 -18.94 -5.98 -1.23
N VAL A 130 -17.90 -5.45 -1.88
CA VAL A 130 -17.56 -4.02 -1.86
C VAL A 130 -17.34 -3.54 -3.29
N VAL A 131 -17.98 -2.42 -3.66
CA VAL A 131 -17.77 -1.77 -4.96
C VAL A 131 -16.57 -0.85 -4.87
N LEU A 132 -15.57 -1.07 -5.73
CA LEU A 132 -14.35 -0.29 -5.81
C LEU A 132 -14.44 0.83 -6.85
N PRO A 133 -13.73 1.96 -6.65
CA PRO A 133 -13.02 2.37 -5.42
C PRO A 133 -14.02 2.71 -4.29
N ASN A 134 -13.77 2.29 -3.05
CA ASN A 134 -14.70 2.48 -1.93
C ASN A 134 -14.13 3.41 -0.86
N SER A 135 -14.97 4.26 -0.27
CA SER A 135 -14.54 5.21 0.76
C SER A 135 -13.95 4.55 2.02
N LYS A 136 -14.35 3.31 2.35
CA LYS A 136 -13.77 2.56 3.48
C LYS A 136 -12.34 2.09 3.26
N LEU A 137 -11.89 2.05 2.00
CA LEU A 137 -10.57 1.56 1.62
C LEU A 137 -9.61 2.69 1.21
N ASP A 138 -10.10 3.92 1.18
CA ASP A 138 -9.34 5.11 0.82
C ASP A 138 -8.20 5.35 1.82
N GLY A 139 -6.98 5.59 1.32
CA GLY A 139 -5.78 5.80 2.14
C GLY A 139 -5.22 4.55 2.86
N LEU A 140 -5.88 3.38 2.75
CA LEU A 140 -5.39 2.15 3.40
C LEU A 140 -4.08 1.66 2.78
N TRP A 141 -3.80 1.97 1.52
CA TRP A 141 -2.56 1.57 0.86
C TRP A 141 -1.34 2.18 1.54
N GLU A 142 -1.36 3.48 1.79
CA GLU A 142 -0.27 4.21 2.44
C GLU A 142 -0.16 3.92 3.94
N PHE A 143 -1.29 3.51 4.54
CA PHE A 143 -1.33 3.08 5.93
C PHE A 143 -0.74 1.67 6.11
N SER A 144 -1.15 0.70 5.30
CA SER A 144 -0.88 -0.73 5.51
C SER A 144 0.47 -1.20 4.99
N VAL A 145 1.01 -0.59 3.92
CA VAL A 145 2.32 -0.95 3.38
C VAL A 145 3.20 0.26 3.58
N LYS A 146 4.19 0.23 4.48
CA LYS A 146 5.16 1.33 4.66
C LYS A 146 6.44 1.13 3.84
N ASP A 147 6.74 -0.13 3.56
CA ASP A 147 7.88 -0.53 2.73
C ASP A 147 7.66 -0.15 1.26
N ASN A 148 8.48 0.76 0.73
CA ASN A 148 8.41 1.19 -0.65
C ASN A 148 8.81 0.11 -1.67
N HIS A 149 9.74 -0.78 -1.30
CA HIS A 149 10.09 -1.92 -2.13
C HIS A 149 8.88 -2.86 -2.23
N LEU A 150 8.25 -3.19 -1.11
CA LEU A 150 7.04 -4.01 -1.08
C LEU A 150 5.87 -3.35 -1.83
N ARG A 151 5.65 -2.03 -1.67
CA ARG A 151 4.66 -1.27 -2.45
C ARG A 151 4.94 -1.38 -3.95
N SER A 152 6.20 -1.24 -4.36
CA SER A 152 6.61 -1.34 -5.76
C SER A 152 6.40 -2.76 -6.30
N GLU A 153 6.76 -3.79 -5.53
CA GLU A 153 6.53 -5.19 -5.87
C GLU A 153 5.04 -5.51 -6.00
N LEU A 154 4.23 -5.12 -5.02
CA LEU A 154 2.77 -5.29 -5.06
C LEU A 154 2.15 -4.53 -6.24
N SER A 155 2.57 -3.28 -6.48
CA SER A 155 2.09 -2.49 -7.62
C SER A 155 2.45 -3.14 -8.95
N ARG A 156 3.68 -3.65 -9.08
CA ARG A 156 4.14 -4.39 -10.27
C ARG A 156 3.34 -5.68 -10.45
N TRP A 157 3.10 -6.39 -9.36
CA TRP A 157 2.30 -7.61 -9.31
C TRP A 157 0.88 -7.32 -9.83
N VAL A 158 0.17 -6.34 -9.26
CA VAL A 158 -1.18 -5.91 -9.70
C VAL A 158 -1.18 -5.41 -11.16
N LYS A 159 -0.18 -4.61 -11.58
CA LYS A 159 -0.09 -4.10 -12.95
C LYS A 159 0.09 -5.21 -13.98
N ASN A 160 0.81 -6.27 -13.64
CA ASN A 160 0.94 -7.45 -14.50
C ASN A 160 -0.42 -8.16 -14.68
N PHE A 161 -1.25 -8.24 -13.63
CA PHE A 161 -2.63 -8.73 -13.75
C PHE A 161 -3.50 -7.80 -14.59
N ALA A 162 -3.48 -6.50 -14.31
CA ALA A 162 -4.30 -5.53 -15.03
C ALA A 162 -4.01 -5.52 -16.53
N LYS A 163 -2.74 -5.70 -16.93
CA LYS A 163 -2.33 -5.88 -18.34
C LYS A 163 -2.93 -7.13 -18.98
N ALA A 164 -3.12 -8.21 -18.23
CA ALA A 164 -3.76 -9.43 -18.74
C ALA A 164 -5.29 -9.27 -18.91
N ILE A 165 -5.90 -8.32 -18.18
CA ILE A 165 -7.36 -8.09 -18.11
C ILE A 165 -7.83 -6.96 -19.06
N GLN A 166 -6.90 -6.35 -19.82
CA GLN A 166 -6.97 -5.04 -20.49
C GLN A 166 -8.15 -4.72 -21.46
N SER A 167 -9.18 -5.55 -21.61
CA SER A 167 -10.29 -5.30 -22.55
C SER A 167 -11.68 -5.11 -21.94
N ARG A 168 -11.83 -5.00 -20.60
CA ARG A 168 -13.16 -5.03 -19.96
C ARG A 168 -13.44 -3.87 -19.01
N SER A 169 -14.69 -3.43 -18.98
CA SER A 169 -15.19 -2.28 -18.19
C SER A 169 -15.23 -2.53 -16.68
N THR A 170 -15.06 -3.77 -16.22
CA THR A 170 -15.19 -4.14 -14.81
C THR A 170 -14.22 -5.25 -14.47
N ILE A 171 -13.48 -5.08 -13.36
CA ILE A 171 -12.60 -6.07 -12.77
C ILE A 171 -13.25 -6.56 -11.47
N HIS A 172 -13.31 -7.87 -11.28
CA HIS A 172 -13.76 -8.50 -10.03
C HIS A 172 -12.56 -9.00 -9.26
N ILE A 173 -12.47 -8.66 -7.99
CA ILE A 173 -11.42 -9.15 -7.08
C ILE A 173 -12.09 -10.05 -6.05
N VAL A 174 -11.69 -11.31 -6.01
CA VAL A 174 -12.12 -12.30 -5.01
C VAL A 174 -11.00 -12.45 -4.00
N LEU A 175 -11.21 -11.99 -2.77
CA LEU A 175 -10.25 -12.13 -1.68
C LEU A 175 -10.65 -13.31 -0.79
N ILE A 176 -9.75 -14.27 -0.61
CA ILE A 176 -9.93 -15.42 0.27
C ILE A 176 -8.90 -15.34 1.40
N ASP A 177 -9.37 -14.98 2.59
CA ASP A 177 -8.50 -14.90 3.78
C ASP A 177 -8.28 -16.29 4.39
N SER A 178 -7.06 -16.56 4.88
CA SER A 178 -6.67 -17.82 5.54
C SER A 178 -7.08 -19.05 4.74
N ILE A 179 -6.52 -19.21 3.54
CA ILE A 179 -6.82 -20.33 2.63
C ILE A 179 -6.57 -21.71 3.27
N GLU A 180 -5.69 -21.79 4.28
CA GLU A 180 -5.49 -23.00 5.07
C GLU A 180 -6.74 -23.51 5.80
N SER A 181 -7.73 -22.65 6.06
CA SER A 181 -9.01 -23.07 6.64
C SER A 181 -9.77 -24.06 5.76
N TYR A 182 -9.57 -23.98 4.43
CA TYR A 182 -10.12 -24.91 3.45
C TYR A 182 -9.33 -26.23 3.38
N SER A 183 -8.10 -26.28 3.90
CA SER A 183 -7.22 -27.47 3.86
C SER A 183 -7.09 -28.19 5.21
N TRP A 184 -7.39 -27.51 6.33
CA TRP A 184 -7.32 -28.07 7.69
C TRP A 184 -8.30 -29.21 7.96
N THR A 185 -9.33 -29.36 7.13
CA THR A 185 -10.25 -30.50 7.11
C THR A 185 -9.59 -31.85 6.86
N ARG A 186 -8.30 -31.91 6.47
CA ARG A 186 -7.53 -33.16 6.33
C ARG A 186 -6.91 -33.72 7.63
N ARG A 187 -6.70 -32.91 8.67
CA ARG A 187 -5.89 -33.33 9.85
C ARG A 187 -6.68 -33.70 11.10
N ALA A 188 -7.97 -33.37 11.16
CA ALA A 188 -8.83 -33.86 12.25
C ALA A 188 -9.16 -35.33 12.00
N THR A 189 -8.31 -36.21 12.52
CA THR A 189 -8.61 -37.64 12.62
C THR A 189 -9.88 -37.84 13.44
N VAL A 190 -10.78 -38.66 12.87
CA VAL A 190 -12.02 -39.24 13.44
C VAL A 190 -13.32 -38.44 13.15
N SER A 191 -14.01 -38.87 12.06
CA SER A 191 -15.41 -38.63 11.63
C SER A 191 -15.72 -37.45 10.66
N PRO A 192 -16.64 -37.61 9.68
CA PRO A 192 -16.78 -38.63 8.63
C PRO A 192 -16.11 -38.16 7.31
N GLU A 193 -15.40 -39.06 6.65
CA GLU A 193 -14.47 -38.79 5.53
C GLU A 193 -15.11 -38.35 4.19
N THR A 194 -16.44 -38.16 4.13
CA THR A 194 -17.15 -37.81 2.88
C THR A 194 -17.29 -36.31 2.66
N ASP A 195 -17.57 -35.52 3.70
CA ASP A 195 -17.85 -34.08 3.55
C ASP A 195 -16.57 -33.26 3.32
N THR A 196 -15.46 -33.67 3.93
CA THR A 196 -14.17 -32.95 3.84
C THR A 196 -13.52 -33.06 2.46
N LYS A 197 -13.58 -34.24 1.83
CA LYS A 197 -13.11 -34.44 0.45
C LYS A 197 -14.03 -33.75 -0.58
N PHE A 198 -15.34 -33.73 -0.33
CA PHE A 198 -16.29 -33.05 -1.21
C PHE A 198 -16.07 -31.53 -1.22
N HIS A 199 -15.77 -30.94 -0.05
CA HIS A 199 -15.46 -29.52 0.07
C HIS A 199 -14.17 -29.13 -0.69
N GLU A 200 -13.10 -29.92 -0.59
CA GLU A 200 -11.84 -29.68 -1.32
C GLU A 200 -12.03 -29.73 -2.84
N ILE A 201 -12.74 -30.74 -3.36
CA ILE A 201 -13.04 -30.88 -4.80
C ILE A 201 -13.91 -29.72 -5.30
N THR A 202 -14.91 -29.32 -4.51
CA THR A 202 -15.80 -28.21 -4.84
C THR A 202 -15.02 -26.89 -4.89
N CYS A 203 -14.15 -26.62 -3.92
CA CYS A 203 -13.29 -25.44 -3.91
C CYS A 203 -12.32 -25.41 -5.09
N SER A 204 -11.63 -26.52 -5.40
CA SER A 204 -10.73 -26.60 -6.57
C SER A 204 -11.48 -26.35 -7.89
N SER A 205 -12.64 -26.98 -8.08
CA SER A 205 -13.47 -26.74 -9.27
C SER A 205 -13.99 -25.29 -9.37
N GLY A 206 -14.25 -24.65 -8.23
CA GLY A 206 -14.59 -23.23 -8.14
C GLY A 206 -13.44 -22.33 -8.58
N PHE A 207 -12.21 -22.63 -8.15
CA PHE A 207 -11.01 -21.92 -8.60
C PHE A 207 -10.79 -22.05 -10.10
N ASP A 208 -10.97 -23.25 -10.66
CA ASP A 208 -10.85 -23.48 -12.10
C ASP A 208 -11.89 -22.68 -12.89
N THR A 209 -13.12 -22.61 -12.36
CA THR A 209 -14.20 -21.80 -12.94
C THR A 209 -13.87 -20.30 -12.88
N LEU A 210 -13.36 -19.81 -11.75
CA LEU A 210 -12.95 -18.40 -11.59
C LEU A 210 -11.76 -18.03 -12.47
N ALA A 211 -10.77 -18.93 -12.59
CA ALA A 211 -9.59 -18.73 -13.43
C ALA A 211 -9.92 -18.65 -14.92
N ALA A 212 -11.04 -19.25 -15.35
CA ALA A 212 -11.53 -19.14 -16.72
C ALA A 212 -12.21 -17.78 -17.01
N ILE A 213 -12.54 -16.98 -15.99
CA ILE A 213 -13.18 -15.68 -16.16
C ILE A 213 -12.10 -14.61 -16.34
N PRO A 214 -12.00 -13.97 -17.52
CA PRO A 214 -10.84 -13.14 -17.87
C PRO A 214 -10.82 -11.75 -17.19
N ASN A 215 -11.83 -11.42 -16.38
CA ASN A 215 -11.86 -10.20 -15.56
C ASN A 215 -11.99 -10.49 -14.06
N VAL A 216 -11.65 -11.70 -13.62
CA VAL A 216 -11.59 -12.08 -12.21
C VAL A 216 -10.13 -12.21 -11.80
N VAL A 217 -9.80 -11.59 -10.66
CA VAL A 217 -8.53 -11.80 -9.95
C VAL A 217 -8.85 -12.45 -8.62
N VAL A 218 -8.19 -13.56 -8.32
CA VAL A 218 -8.32 -14.24 -7.04
C VAL A 218 -7.06 -14.00 -6.22
N ILE A 219 -7.22 -13.43 -5.02
CA ILE A 219 -6.14 -13.15 -4.08
C ILE A 219 -6.38 -13.99 -2.84
N CYS A 220 -5.40 -14.81 -2.46
CA CYS A 220 -5.48 -15.65 -1.27
C CYS A 220 -4.42 -15.24 -0.26
N THR A 221 -4.76 -15.22 1.03
CA THR A 221 -3.78 -15.07 2.12
C THR A 221 -3.55 -16.41 2.81
N SER A 222 -2.36 -16.63 3.37
CA SER A 222 -2.10 -17.78 4.24
C SER A 222 -1.22 -17.39 5.42
N ARG A 223 -1.57 -17.86 6.62
CA ARG A 223 -0.73 -17.67 7.82
C ARG A 223 0.45 -18.62 7.90
N THR A 224 0.33 -19.78 7.25
CA THR A 224 1.32 -20.86 7.36
C THR A 224 2.30 -20.90 6.20
N GLY A 225 2.06 -20.10 5.15
CA GLY A 225 2.78 -20.17 3.87
C GLY A 225 2.47 -21.44 3.06
N ASN A 226 1.73 -22.39 3.63
CA ASN A 226 1.30 -23.60 2.94
C ASN A 226 0.01 -23.33 2.19
N LEU A 227 0.13 -23.03 0.90
CA LEU A 227 -1.01 -23.06 0.01
C LEU A 227 -1.50 -24.52 -0.12
N PRO A 228 -2.82 -24.78 -0.22
CA PRO A 228 -3.33 -26.08 -0.63
C PRO A 228 -2.93 -26.33 -2.09
N VAL A 229 -1.70 -26.80 -2.29
CA VAL A 229 -1.19 -27.18 -3.61
C VAL A 229 -1.51 -28.66 -3.80
N HIS A 230 -2.72 -28.93 -4.24
CA HIS A 230 -3.00 -30.13 -5.03
C HIS A 230 -3.72 -29.69 -6.28
N SER A 231 -2.93 -29.37 -7.31
CA SER A 231 -3.40 -29.38 -8.69
C SER A 231 -3.90 -30.79 -9.00
N LEU A 232 -5.22 -31.00 -9.00
CA LEU A 232 -5.76 -32.12 -9.78
C LEU A 232 -5.39 -31.82 -11.25
N PRO A 233 -4.78 -32.77 -11.98
CA PRO A 233 -4.58 -32.60 -13.40
C PRO A 233 -5.96 -32.43 -14.07
N ASP A 234 -6.08 -31.49 -14.99
CA ASP A 234 -7.18 -31.47 -15.96
C ASP A 234 -7.30 -32.89 -16.59
N PRO A 235 -8.50 -33.41 -16.91
CA PRO A 235 -8.66 -34.60 -17.74
C PRO A 235 -7.81 -34.63 -19.04
N SER A 236 -7.26 -33.49 -19.50
CA SER A 236 -6.27 -33.40 -20.59
C SER A 236 -4.80 -33.58 -20.18
N GLY A 237 -4.50 -33.82 -18.90
CA GLY A 237 -3.15 -33.98 -18.36
C GLY A 237 -2.36 -32.68 -18.18
N LYS A 238 -2.99 -31.51 -18.39
CA LYS A 238 -2.37 -30.21 -18.17
C LYS A 238 -2.65 -29.73 -16.74
N PRO A 239 -1.66 -29.29 -15.97
CA PRO A 239 -1.91 -28.68 -14.67
C PRO A 239 -2.78 -27.44 -14.89
N VAL A 240 -3.92 -27.36 -14.19
CA VAL A 240 -4.74 -26.16 -14.24
C VAL A 240 -3.88 -25.00 -13.74
N ARG A 241 -3.67 -24.03 -14.63
CA ARG A 241 -2.95 -22.81 -14.32
C ARG A 241 -3.88 -21.92 -13.49
N LEU A 242 -4.01 -22.20 -12.20
CA LEU A 242 -3.88 -21.08 -11.27
C LEU A 242 -2.54 -20.46 -11.65
N ALA A 243 -2.56 -19.33 -12.35
CA ALA A 243 -1.35 -18.59 -12.64
C ALA A 243 -0.85 -18.10 -11.27
N TYR A 244 -0.10 -18.96 -10.60
CA TYR A 244 0.66 -18.63 -9.41
C TYR A 244 1.68 -17.59 -9.87
N LEU A 245 1.28 -16.33 -9.92
CA LEU A 245 2.27 -15.26 -9.76
C LEU A 245 2.81 -15.49 -8.35
N ALA A 246 4.12 -15.74 -8.30
CA ALA A 246 4.85 -16.32 -7.18
C ALA A 246 4.31 -15.87 -5.80
N PRO A 247 4.21 -16.79 -4.82
CA PRO A 247 3.76 -16.43 -3.48
C PRO A 247 4.61 -15.27 -2.96
N LEU A 248 3.94 -14.18 -2.59
CA LEU A 248 4.59 -13.05 -1.96
C LEU A 248 4.56 -13.27 -0.45
N THR A 249 5.71 -13.58 0.13
CA THR A 249 5.86 -13.63 1.58
C THR A 249 5.96 -12.21 2.10
N LEU A 250 4.96 -11.77 2.88
CA LEU A 250 5.02 -10.49 3.56
C LEU A 250 6.07 -10.56 4.67
N PRO A 251 7.11 -9.71 4.65
CA PRO A 251 8.14 -9.72 5.69
C PRO A 251 7.56 -9.26 7.03
N ARG A 252 8.24 -9.62 8.13
CA ARG A 252 8.00 -8.95 9.42
C ARG A 252 8.43 -7.49 9.29
N LEU A 253 7.80 -6.61 10.07
CA LEU A 253 8.16 -5.19 10.09
C LEU A 253 9.61 -5.05 10.55
N ASP A 254 10.44 -4.34 9.80
CA ASP A 254 11.78 -3.96 10.25
C ASP A 254 11.74 -2.85 11.32
N LEU A 255 12.89 -2.45 11.86
CA LEU A 255 12.95 -1.41 12.89
C LEU A 255 12.36 -0.06 12.42
N ALA A 256 12.66 0.37 11.20
CA ALA A 256 12.18 1.64 10.67
C ALA A 256 10.65 1.61 10.49
N GLN A 257 10.11 0.49 10.02
CA GLN A 257 8.68 0.30 9.86
C GLN A 257 7.96 0.25 11.20
N ARG A 258 8.54 -0.43 12.21
CA ARG A 258 7.99 -0.42 13.57
C ARG A 258 7.98 0.98 14.17
N TYR A 259 9.09 1.71 14.00
CA TYR A 259 9.20 3.10 14.41
C TYR A 259 8.11 3.96 13.74
N ASP A 260 7.94 3.89 12.44
CA ASP A 260 6.95 4.68 11.69
C ASP A 260 5.51 4.37 12.14
N VAL A 261 5.19 3.10 12.41
CA VAL A 261 3.86 2.69 12.91
C VAL A 261 3.60 3.25 14.30
N LEU A 262 4.60 3.25 15.18
CA LEU A 262 4.49 3.83 16.51
C LEU A 262 4.39 5.35 16.43
N CYS A 263 5.26 6.02 15.67
CA CYS A 263 5.21 7.48 15.45
C CYS A 263 3.85 7.92 14.92
N SER A 264 3.28 7.21 13.95
CA SER A 264 1.94 7.54 13.42
C SER A 264 0.86 7.50 14.51
N GLN A 265 0.94 6.54 15.43
CA GLN A 265 0.01 6.45 16.55
C GLN A 265 0.24 7.52 17.60
N PHE A 266 1.49 7.73 18.02
CA PHE A 266 1.82 8.79 18.98
C PHE A 266 1.43 10.16 18.46
N GLN A 267 1.70 10.44 17.18
CA GLN A 267 1.28 11.67 16.51
C GLN A 267 -0.24 11.84 16.53
N ALA A 268 -1.02 10.80 16.24
CA ALA A 268 -2.49 10.89 16.31
C ALA A 268 -2.99 11.27 17.72
N TYR A 269 -2.33 10.79 18.77
CA TYR A 269 -2.66 11.15 20.16
C TYR A 269 -2.12 12.51 20.59
N MET A 270 -1.02 12.98 20.00
CA MET A 270 -0.56 14.36 20.13
C MET A 270 -1.55 15.32 19.48
N ASP A 271 -2.00 15.01 18.27
CA ASP A 271 -2.97 15.82 17.52
C ASP A 271 -4.33 15.89 18.24
N ALA A 272 -4.73 14.78 18.89
CA ALA A 272 -5.92 14.73 19.73
C ALA A 272 -5.76 15.45 21.10
N GLY A 273 -4.55 15.91 21.44
CA GLY A 273 -4.26 16.58 22.71
C GLY A 273 -4.26 15.66 23.94
N VAL A 274 -4.19 14.34 23.74
CA VAL A 274 -4.06 13.34 24.82
C VAL A 274 -2.61 13.28 25.31
N ILE A 275 -1.65 13.39 24.39
CA ILE A 275 -0.22 13.42 24.69
C ILE A 275 0.30 14.84 24.48
N THR A 276 0.89 15.43 25.52
CA THR A 276 1.53 16.74 25.42
C THR A 276 2.99 16.59 25.01
N CYS A 277 3.32 17.05 23.81
CA CYS A 277 4.67 17.09 23.27
C CYS A 277 4.79 18.28 22.32
N ASN A 278 5.81 19.12 22.52
CA ASN A 278 6.03 20.33 21.72
C ASN A 278 7.01 20.12 20.56
N ASP A 279 7.74 18.99 20.58
CA ASP A 279 8.71 18.67 19.56
C ASP A 279 8.04 17.91 18.40
N LYS A 280 8.56 18.10 17.20
CA LYS A 280 8.16 17.28 16.05
C LYS A 280 8.84 15.92 16.14
N LEU A 281 8.12 14.88 15.74
CA LEU A 281 8.71 13.56 15.57
C LEU A 281 9.51 13.53 14.27
N ASP A 282 10.77 13.11 14.36
CA ASP A 282 11.65 12.92 13.20
C ASP A 282 11.42 11.54 12.57
N ASP A 283 11.97 11.35 11.37
CA ASP A 283 12.04 10.02 10.77
C ASP A 283 13.02 9.10 11.55
N CYS A 284 12.97 7.80 11.26
CA CYS A 284 13.79 6.81 11.99
C CYS A 284 15.30 7.14 11.90
N LEU A 285 15.77 7.69 10.77
CA LEU A 285 17.18 8.06 10.60
C LEU A 285 17.55 9.31 11.41
N GLY A 286 16.67 10.30 11.47
CA GLY A 286 16.79 11.47 12.33
C GLY A 286 16.88 11.07 13.81
N ALA A 287 16.00 10.16 14.24
CA ALA A 287 16.02 9.64 15.61
C ALA A 287 17.35 8.91 15.95
N ILE A 288 17.88 8.12 15.02
CA ILE A 288 19.19 7.45 15.19
C ILE A 288 20.31 8.48 15.30
N ARG A 289 20.34 9.49 14.43
CA ARG A 289 21.36 10.55 14.46
C ARG A 289 21.30 11.35 15.76
N ASP A 290 20.11 11.71 16.20
CA ASP A 290 19.91 12.43 17.46
C ASP A 290 20.40 11.62 18.66
N ARG A 291 20.21 10.29 18.64
CA ARG A 291 20.75 9.38 19.65
C ARG A 291 22.27 9.36 19.63
N GLU A 292 22.88 9.28 18.45
CA GLU A 292 24.34 9.32 18.27
C GLU A 292 24.94 10.66 18.72
N ASP A 293 24.22 11.76 18.52
CA ASP A 293 24.57 13.10 18.99
C ASP A 293 24.34 13.29 20.51
N GLY A 294 23.78 12.29 21.20
CA GLY A 294 23.49 12.35 22.64
C GLY A 294 22.35 13.30 23.01
N LYS A 295 21.44 13.60 22.08
CA LYS A 295 20.24 14.39 22.35
C LYS A 295 19.21 13.57 23.12
N ALA A 296 18.27 14.26 23.77
CA ALA A 296 17.12 13.64 24.42
C ALA A 296 15.86 14.15 23.73
N THR A 297 15.38 13.42 22.72
CA THR A 297 14.19 13.80 21.95
C THR A 297 13.08 12.74 22.09
N PRO A 298 11.80 13.13 21.91
CA PRO A 298 10.66 12.21 21.82
C PRO A 298 10.88 11.10 20.78
N SER A 299 11.49 11.44 19.64
CA SER A 299 11.87 10.51 18.57
C SER A 299 12.75 9.37 19.10
N ILE A 300 13.73 9.66 19.96
CA ILE A 300 14.60 8.61 20.54
C ILE A 300 13.80 7.67 21.45
N GLN A 301 12.87 8.19 22.26
CA GLN A 301 12.05 7.37 23.14
C GLN A 301 11.17 6.38 22.35
N ILE A 302 10.62 6.82 21.21
CA ILE A 302 9.85 5.95 20.31
C ILE A 302 10.76 4.94 19.60
N LEU A 303 11.99 5.33 19.23
CA LEU A 303 12.99 4.43 18.66
C LEU A 303 13.36 3.30 19.63
N GLU A 304 13.65 3.63 20.89
CA GLU A 304 13.94 2.65 21.94
C GLU A 304 12.74 1.72 22.18
N LEU A 305 11.52 2.25 22.16
CA LEU A 305 10.31 1.43 22.23
C LEU A 305 10.18 0.49 21.02
N ALA A 306 10.48 0.96 19.80
CA ALA A 306 10.46 0.14 18.59
C ALA A 306 11.51 -0.99 18.62
N GLU A 307 12.67 -0.75 19.24
CA GLU A 307 13.70 -1.75 19.51
C GLU A 307 13.21 -2.78 20.55
N HIS A 308 12.61 -2.33 21.65
CA HIS A 308 12.07 -3.20 22.72
C HIS A 308 10.91 -4.08 22.27
N VAL A 309 10.04 -3.52 21.44
CA VAL A 309 8.90 -4.24 20.88
C VAL A 309 9.36 -5.40 19.97
N GLY A 310 10.49 -5.22 19.28
CA GLY A 310 11.15 -6.27 18.51
C GLY A 310 10.28 -6.89 17.40
N ASP A 311 10.63 -8.09 16.97
CA ASP A 311 9.98 -8.81 15.87
C ASP A 311 8.75 -9.62 16.31
N ASP A 312 8.32 -9.49 17.57
CA ASP A 312 7.33 -10.36 18.23
C ASP A 312 5.88 -9.87 18.11
N ILE A 313 5.70 -8.72 17.46
CA ILE A 313 4.38 -8.14 17.22
C ILE A 313 4.00 -8.20 15.74
N SER A 314 2.74 -8.54 15.48
CA SER A 314 2.16 -8.37 14.15
C SER A 314 1.94 -6.88 13.88
N ALA A 315 1.91 -6.47 12.61
CA ALA A 315 1.54 -5.10 12.24
C ALA A 315 0.17 -4.67 12.79
N ARG A 316 -0.77 -5.63 12.94
CA ARG A 316 -2.08 -5.39 13.56
C ARG A 316 -1.94 -5.00 15.03
N LEU A 317 -1.16 -5.75 15.82
CA LEU A 317 -0.93 -5.41 17.23
C LEU A 317 -0.10 -4.12 17.33
N GLY A 318 0.93 -3.98 16.49
CA GLY A 318 1.74 -2.77 16.40
C GLY A 318 0.89 -1.52 16.18
N GLY A 319 -0.05 -1.57 15.23
CA GLY A 319 -0.97 -0.48 14.90
C GLY A 319 -2.01 -0.14 15.98
N GLN A 320 -2.10 -0.92 17.06
CA GLN A 320 -3.06 -0.72 18.14
C GLN A 320 -2.41 -0.67 19.53
N ILE A 321 -1.10 -0.90 19.64
CA ILE A 321 -0.48 -1.10 20.95
C ILE A 321 -0.52 0.17 21.80
N VAL A 322 -0.43 1.35 21.17
CA VAL A 322 -0.49 2.64 21.88
C VAL A 322 -1.89 2.86 22.45
N ILE A 323 -2.94 2.68 21.63
CA ILE A 323 -4.32 2.85 22.10
C ILE A 323 -4.65 1.87 23.23
N LEU A 324 -4.31 0.59 23.06
CA LEU A 324 -4.61 -0.44 24.04
C LEU A 324 -3.89 -0.17 25.37
N ALA A 325 -2.62 0.22 25.32
CA ALA A 325 -1.85 0.51 26.52
C ALA A 325 -2.39 1.74 27.25
N LEU A 326 -2.66 2.84 26.53
CA LEU A 326 -3.20 4.06 27.12
C LEU A 326 -4.59 3.81 27.71
N MET A 327 -5.50 3.13 27.00
CA MET A 327 -6.81 2.80 27.55
C MET A 327 -6.74 1.91 28.79
N THR A 328 -5.71 1.07 28.91
CA THR A 328 -5.57 0.15 30.03
C THR A 328 -4.97 0.82 31.28
N ASP A 329 -3.92 1.62 31.10
CA ASP A 329 -3.09 2.08 32.21
C ASP A 329 -3.04 3.62 32.39
N LEU A 330 -3.54 4.40 31.43
CA LEU A 330 -3.58 5.85 31.58
C LEU A 330 -4.68 6.23 32.57
N LYS A 331 -4.28 6.76 33.73
CA LYS A 331 -5.20 7.15 34.81
C LYS A 331 -5.71 8.58 34.70
N GLU A 332 -5.00 9.41 33.95
CA GLU A 332 -5.27 10.84 33.78
C GLU A 332 -5.80 11.12 32.37
N GLU A 333 -6.47 12.26 32.15
CA GLU A 333 -6.99 12.61 30.81
C GLU A 333 -5.87 12.94 29.81
N ARG A 334 -4.68 13.30 30.31
CA ARG A 334 -3.52 13.71 29.50
C ARG A 334 -2.22 13.21 30.13
N CYS A 335 -1.19 13.03 29.32
CA CYS A 335 0.16 12.71 29.80
C CYS A 335 1.24 13.30 28.89
N ASP A 336 2.48 13.37 29.37
CA ASP A 336 3.63 13.70 28.53
C ASP A 336 4.12 12.49 27.71
N MET A 337 4.99 12.75 26.74
CA MET A 337 5.52 11.69 25.86
C MET A 337 6.21 10.57 26.66
N ALA A 338 7.03 10.93 27.65
CA ALA A 338 7.79 9.96 28.44
C ALA A 338 6.87 9.01 29.21
N THR A 339 5.80 9.53 29.79
CA THR A 339 4.78 8.75 30.48
C THR A 339 4.03 7.84 29.51
N ALA A 340 3.65 8.37 28.33
CA ALA A 340 2.97 7.58 27.31
C ALA A 340 3.84 6.41 26.82
N VAL A 341 5.10 6.66 26.48
CA VAL A 341 6.06 5.63 26.07
C VAL A 341 6.27 4.60 27.19
N SER A 342 6.40 5.03 28.45
CA SER A 342 6.55 4.14 29.61
C SER A 342 5.32 3.25 29.84
N ILE A 343 4.10 3.77 29.61
CA ILE A 343 2.87 2.98 29.64
C ILE A 343 2.90 1.89 28.57
N VAL A 344 3.19 2.26 27.32
CA VAL A 344 3.25 1.31 26.20
C VAL A 344 4.32 0.24 26.42
N TRP A 345 5.50 0.64 26.91
CA TRP A 345 6.59 -0.27 27.24
C TRP A 345 6.15 -1.34 28.26
N ARG A 346 5.54 -0.91 29.38
CA ARG A 346 5.05 -1.82 30.42
C ARG A 346 3.94 -2.72 29.93
N TYR A 347 3.01 -2.19 29.12
CA TYR A 347 1.95 -2.97 28.51
C TYR A 347 2.50 -4.07 27.60
N HIS A 348 3.46 -3.74 26.72
CA HIS A 348 4.11 -4.73 25.85
C HIS A 348 4.82 -5.83 26.66
N THR A 349 5.58 -5.46 27.69
CA THR A 349 6.29 -6.42 28.55
C THR A 349 5.33 -7.38 29.25
N ARG A 350 4.14 -6.93 29.67
CA ARG A 350 3.11 -7.81 30.25
C ARG A 350 2.54 -8.79 29.22
N LEU A 351 2.26 -8.33 27.99
CA LEU A 351 1.80 -9.20 26.91
C LEU A 351 2.81 -10.33 26.61
N GLY A 352 4.11 -10.03 26.67
CA GLY A 352 5.17 -11.04 26.52
C GLY A 352 5.17 -12.10 27.63
N ALA A 353 4.94 -11.70 28.89
CA ALA A 353 4.87 -12.60 30.04
C ALA A 353 3.63 -13.51 30.06
N GLU A 354 2.51 -13.05 29.51
CA GLU A 354 1.29 -13.85 29.36
C GLU A 354 1.40 -14.88 28.22
N ARG A 355 2.20 -14.60 27.19
CA ARG A 355 2.46 -15.53 26.09
C ARG A 355 3.38 -16.70 26.49
N THR A 356 4.31 -16.49 27.42
CA THR A 356 5.19 -17.58 27.91
C THR A 356 4.51 -18.48 28.95
N THR A 357 3.49 -17.99 29.65
CA THR A 357 2.73 -18.78 30.64
C THR A 357 1.64 -19.65 30.02
N THR A 358 1.17 -19.33 28.82
CA THR A 358 0.18 -20.14 28.08
C THR A 358 0.81 -21.17 27.12
N ALA A 359 2.14 -21.19 27.01
CA ALA A 359 2.89 -22.10 26.15
C ALA A 359 3.51 -23.31 26.88
N ASN A 360 3.14 -23.57 28.15
CA ASN A 360 3.55 -24.74 28.92
C ASN A 360 2.39 -25.70 29.19
#